data_AF-A0A7C1DU82-F1
#
_entry.id   AF-A0A7C1DU82-F1
#
_cell.length_a   1.000
_cell.length_b   1.000
_cell.length_c   1.000
_cell.angle_alpha   90.00
_cell.angle_beta   90.00
_cell.angle_gamma   90.00
#
_symmetry.space_group_name_H-M   'P 1'
#
loop_
_entity.id
_entity.type
_entity.pdbx_description
1 polymer ?
#
loop_
_entity_poly.entity_id
_entity_poly.type
_entity_poly.pdbx_seq_one_letter_code
_entity_poly.pdbx_strand_id
1 'polypeptide(L)'
;MSDVTIEKLSRYLFSAPSWQRSIAIILILGLVIDGASYRTDQWLLFFGTIGYIIPALAGILLTNPLVQIAGKSIKLNRSAMLAMACMVFGIIISLSPVLFLVEGIFSLLYSISLGVIFAIRLLMLTAIVDYRVSKMVPAALPQSAVAMVTASFFFDAPFVLFTLLMHVVFGGGVLLFIWLGERPLKRNFNVSALGFINAFIAHITDGSKALDEFFRGIGEAVYVPQASLFFHREGKEPATFTVPNVHPGPMGEVGGGNLPKILHDGMGGNTMVAHGCATHDFNLVSEGEIPKLTDAVRASCRDLPLFSTATKSRRYEVESVRVLAQVFGDSILMVSTRSPEKTEDLDYSIGLAIMFEGRRHFENVLFVDAHNCMVDVTDPVMPASPIAYEYMRACAMATEASKHEEQHAVRVGFSHQLLPFSREEGFGDLGIQAMVVRVGGQYTAYVLFDGNNMQSGVREAIRDHLLEFVDECEIMTTDSHVVNTVSGKNPVGFRVPAELIIPFAEEAVRNAMEDCSPAGVAGSTAWCEDIVVFGSHRVSQLASTVNGMLLFLLPVALGILLFAFILSFVAYFAIV
;
A
#
# COMPACT_ATOMS: atom_id res chain seq x y z
N MET A 1 -13.63 -5.70 0.60
CA MET A 1 -13.17 -4.43 1.21
C MET A 1 -13.64 -3.27 0.36
N SER A 2 -14.18 -2.19 0.94
CA SER A 2 -14.59 -1.02 0.14
C SER A 2 -13.35 -0.32 -0.39
N ASP A 3 -13.18 -0.35 -1.71
CA ASP A 3 -12.26 0.51 -2.46
C ASP A 3 -12.46 1.97 -2.08
N VAL A 4 -11.72 2.41 -1.06
CA VAL A 4 -11.30 3.80 -0.98
C VAL A 4 -10.21 3.91 -2.04
N THR A 5 -10.63 4.03 -3.30
CA THR A 5 -9.71 4.27 -4.40
C THR A 5 -8.80 5.43 -4.02
N ILE A 6 -7.50 5.26 -4.20
CA ILE A 6 -6.54 6.36 -4.10
C ILE A 6 -6.95 7.48 -5.05
N GLU A 7 -7.71 7.20 -6.11
CA GLU A 7 -8.39 8.18 -6.96
C GLU A 7 -9.39 9.09 -6.21
N LYS A 8 -10.12 8.57 -5.21
CA LYS A 8 -10.94 9.40 -4.32
C LYS A 8 -10.08 10.23 -3.38
N LEU A 9 -8.97 9.69 -2.86
CA LEU A 9 -8.03 10.44 -2.01
C LEU A 9 -7.18 11.46 -2.80
N SER A 10 -6.87 11.20 -4.08
CA SER A 10 -6.09 12.07 -4.96
C SER A 10 -6.90 13.28 -5.44
N ARG A 11 -8.23 13.14 -5.55
CA ARG A 11 -9.13 14.30 -5.69
C ARG A 11 -9.11 15.23 -4.47
N TYR A 12 -8.70 14.73 -3.30
CA TYR A 12 -8.49 15.54 -2.09
C TYR A 12 -7.03 15.96 -1.87
N LEU A 13 -6.08 15.52 -2.72
CA LEU A 13 -4.69 16.00 -2.72
C LEU A 13 -4.66 17.42 -3.30
N PHE A 14 -4.90 18.39 -2.42
CA PHE A 14 -4.90 19.80 -2.76
C PHE A 14 -3.48 20.25 -3.15
N SER A 15 -3.27 20.54 -4.43
CA SER A 15 -2.06 21.22 -4.89
C SER A 15 -2.01 22.63 -4.29
N ALA A 16 -1.07 22.87 -3.37
CA ALA A 16 -0.93 24.18 -2.73
C ALA A 16 -0.77 25.29 -3.80
N PRO A 17 -1.54 26.38 -3.71
CA PRO A 17 -1.39 27.50 -4.64
C PRO A 17 0.02 28.07 -4.55
N SER A 18 0.47 28.71 -5.62
CA SER A 18 1.77 29.39 -5.60
C SER A 18 1.79 30.45 -4.49
N TRP A 19 2.96 30.62 -3.84
CA TRP A 19 3.11 31.57 -2.75
C TRP A 19 2.71 32.99 -3.15
N GLN A 20 2.94 33.37 -4.42
CA GLN A 20 2.54 34.68 -4.95
C GLN A 20 1.02 34.89 -4.92
N ARG A 21 0.23 33.85 -5.28
CA ARG A 21 -1.24 33.93 -5.24
C ARG A 21 -1.73 34.07 -3.80
N SER A 22 -1.14 33.33 -2.88
CA SER A 22 -1.49 33.41 -1.45
C SER A 22 -1.21 34.79 -0.87
N ILE A 23 -0.05 35.38 -1.19
CA ILE A 23 0.28 36.76 -0.78
C ILE A 23 -0.66 37.77 -1.43
N ALA A 24 -0.97 37.65 -2.72
CA ALA A 24 -1.90 38.54 -3.39
C ALA A 24 -3.29 38.54 -2.72
N ILE A 25 -3.80 37.37 -2.34
CA ILE A 25 -5.07 37.24 -1.60
C ILE A 25 -4.98 37.90 -0.21
N ILE A 26 -3.89 37.65 0.53
CA ILE A 26 -3.63 38.28 1.83
C ILE A 26 -3.68 39.82 1.71
N LEU A 27 -2.97 40.38 0.71
CA LEU A 27 -2.92 41.82 0.48
C LEU A 27 -4.28 42.38 0.08
N ILE A 28 -4.98 41.75 -0.86
CA ILE A 28 -6.31 42.20 -1.32
C ILE A 28 -7.29 42.21 -0.15
N LEU A 29 -7.39 41.11 0.61
CA LEU A 29 -8.33 41.01 1.72
C LEU A 29 -8.05 42.04 2.81
N GLY A 30 -6.77 42.24 3.19
CA GLY A 30 -6.41 43.23 4.20
C GLY A 30 -6.68 44.67 3.74
N LEU A 31 -6.37 45.00 2.48
CA LEU A 31 -6.64 46.34 1.93
C LEU A 31 -8.13 46.61 1.76
N VAL A 32 -8.95 45.60 1.46
CA VAL A 32 -10.42 45.72 1.44
C VAL A 32 -10.95 46.06 2.83
N ILE A 33 -10.43 45.42 3.88
CA ILE A 33 -10.79 45.73 5.26
C ILE A 33 -10.40 47.18 5.60
N ASP A 34 -9.20 47.62 5.24
CA ASP A 34 -8.78 49.01 5.47
C ASP A 34 -9.65 50.03 4.73
N GLY A 35 -9.99 49.74 3.46
CA GLY A 35 -10.88 50.58 2.66
C GLY A 35 -12.29 50.67 3.24
N ALA A 36 -12.79 49.58 3.84
CA ALA A 36 -14.05 49.58 4.56
C ALA A 36 -13.97 50.42 5.85
N SER A 37 -12.91 50.22 6.66
CA SER A 37 -12.67 50.97 7.90
C SER A 37 -12.58 52.49 7.65
N TYR A 38 -11.92 52.91 6.56
CA TYR A 38 -11.81 54.31 6.16
C TYR A 38 -13.16 54.97 5.85
N ARG A 39 -14.10 54.23 5.26
CA ARG A 39 -15.45 54.77 4.96
C ARG A 39 -16.32 54.95 6.19
N THR A 40 -16.00 54.28 7.29
CA THR A 40 -16.83 54.24 8.49
C THR A 40 -16.33 55.15 9.63
N ASP A 41 -15.28 55.96 9.41
CA ASP A 41 -14.67 56.88 10.40
C ASP A 41 -14.42 56.25 11.78
N GLN A 42 -14.00 54.98 11.81
CA GLN A 42 -13.80 54.22 13.06
C GLN A 42 -12.36 54.26 13.55
N TRP A 43 -12.20 54.04 14.86
CA TRP A 43 -10.95 53.83 15.62
C TRP A 43 -10.07 52.65 15.13
N LEU A 44 -10.49 51.92 14.09
CA LEU A 44 -9.82 50.77 13.47
C LEU A 44 -9.18 51.11 12.10
N LEU A 45 -8.79 52.37 11.89
CA LEU A 45 -8.03 52.79 10.70
C LEU A 45 -6.74 51.95 10.56
N PHE A 46 -6.51 51.41 9.36
CA PHE A 46 -5.37 50.52 9.02
C PHE A 46 -5.34 49.17 9.75
N PHE A 47 -6.42 48.76 10.42
CA PHE A 47 -6.47 47.48 11.13
C PHE A 47 -6.40 46.26 10.19
N GLY A 48 -6.87 46.38 8.95
CA GLY A 48 -6.67 45.38 7.89
C GLY A 48 -5.19 45.09 7.65
N THR A 49 -4.38 46.12 7.50
CA THR A 49 -2.93 45.99 7.32
C THR A 49 -2.23 45.53 8.60
N ILE A 50 -2.49 46.21 9.73
CA ILE A 50 -1.76 46.00 10.98
C ILE A 50 -2.19 44.71 11.71
N GLY A 51 -3.48 44.41 11.68
CA GLY A 51 -4.08 43.24 12.35
C GLY A 51 -4.17 41.98 11.48
N TYR A 52 -4.06 42.06 10.15
CA TYR A 52 -4.14 40.85 9.30
C TYR A 52 -2.97 40.66 8.34
N ILE A 53 -2.59 41.69 7.56
CA ILE A 53 -1.51 41.54 6.58
C ILE A 53 -0.16 41.28 7.26
N ILE A 54 0.26 42.14 8.18
CA ILE A 54 1.56 42.02 8.87
C ILE A 54 1.67 40.67 9.59
N PRO A 55 0.67 40.23 10.40
CA PRO A 55 0.74 38.94 11.05
C PRO A 55 0.75 37.75 10.08
N ALA A 56 -0.02 37.81 8.98
CA ALA A 56 0.00 36.77 7.96
C ALA A 56 1.38 36.65 7.30
N LEU A 57 2.00 37.77 6.91
CA LEU A 57 3.36 37.80 6.35
C LEU A 57 4.41 37.28 7.35
N ALA A 58 4.30 37.65 8.63
CA ALA A 58 5.14 37.10 9.68
C ALA A 58 4.97 35.58 9.80
N GLY A 59 3.73 35.09 9.73
CA GLY A 59 3.43 33.66 9.61
C GLY A 59 4.16 33.02 8.44
N ILE A 60 4.14 33.61 7.25
CA ILE A 60 4.81 33.07 6.06
C ILE A 60 6.31 32.94 6.28
N LEU A 61 6.95 34.02 6.75
CA LEU A 61 8.40 34.17 6.84
C LEU A 61 9.00 33.37 8.00
N LEU A 62 8.33 33.34 9.17
CA LEU A 62 8.88 32.77 10.40
C LEU A 62 8.60 31.27 10.55
N THR A 63 7.60 30.71 9.85
CA THR A 63 7.26 29.28 9.98
C THR A 63 8.44 28.38 9.61
N ASN A 64 9.05 28.57 8.44
CA ASN A 64 10.08 27.66 7.96
C ASN A 64 11.37 27.71 8.81
N PRO A 65 11.92 28.87 9.17
CA PRO A 65 13.07 28.94 10.09
C PRO A 65 12.80 28.23 11.43
N LEU A 66 11.61 28.38 12.01
CA LEU A 66 11.27 27.74 13.29
C LEU A 66 11.10 26.22 13.16
N VAL A 67 10.57 25.76 12.03
CA VAL A 67 10.51 24.33 11.70
C VAL A 67 11.92 23.75 11.47
N GLN A 68 12.86 24.52 10.90
CA GLN A 68 14.25 24.08 10.69
C GLN A 68 15.00 23.83 12.00
N ILE A 69 14.69 24.56 13.07
CA ILE A 69 15.23 24.29 14.42
C ILE A 69 14.88 22.88 14.88
N ALA A 70 13.73 22.34 14.46
CA ALA A 70 13.30 20.98 14.76
C ALA A 70 13.94 19.90 13.86
N GLY A 71 14.77 20.29 12.89
CA GLY A 71 15.41 19.41 11.90
C GLY A 71 14.51 19.03 10.73
N LYS A 72 13.45 19.81 10.46
CA LYS A 72 12.48 19.58 9.38
C LYS A 72 12.42 20.80 8.45
N SER A 73 11.66 20.73 7.35
CA SER A 73 11.48 21.86 6.43
C SER A 73 10.06 21.92 5.87
N ILE A 74 9.62 23.11 5.46
CA ILE A 74 8.34 23.31 4.80
C ILE A 74 8.51 24.20 3.56
N LYS A 75 7.96 23.77 2.42
CA LYS A 75 7.99 24.55 1.17
C LYS A 75 7.24 25.87 1.35
N LEU A 76 7.76 26.96 0.77
CA LEU A 76 7.18 28.31 0.89
C LEU A 76 5.71 28.37 0.46
N ASN A 77 5.32 27.66 -0.60
CA ASN A 77 3.92 27.56 -1.06
C ASN A 77 2.99 27.05 0.06
N ARG A 78 3.42 26.05 0.84
CA ARG A 78 2.62 25.48 1.94
C ARG A 78 2.52 26.46 3.13
N SER A 79 3.62 27.14 3.46
CA SER A 79 3.62 28.20 4.50
C SER A 79 2.68 29.36 4.13
N ALA A 80 2.75 29.81 2.86
CA ALA A 80 1.92 30.88 2.32
C ALA A 80 0.43 30.52 2.28
N MET A 81 0.11 29.30 1.82
CA MET A 81 -1.26 28.79 1.83
C MET A 81 -1.83 28.71 3.24
N LEU A 82 -1.06 28.17 4.20
CA LEU A 82 -1.49 28.05 5.60
C LEU A 82 -1.75 29.43 6.21
N ALA A 83 -0.87 30.40 5.99
CA ALA A 83 -1.05 31.75 6.51
C ALA A 83 -2.28 32.46 5.91
N MET A 84 -2.50 32.30 4.60
CA MET A 84 -3.67 32.83 3.90
C MET A 84 -4.97 32.21 4.42
N ALA A 85 -5.03 30.88 4.52
CA ALA A 85 -6.20 30.18 5.04
C ALA A 85 -6.52 30.63 6.49
N CYS A 86 -5.50 30.74 7.33
CA CYS A 86 -5.65 31.23 8.70
C CYS A 86 -6.16 32.68 8.74
N MET A 87 -5.71 33.55 7.83
CA MET A 87 -6.23 34.91 7.72
C MET A 87 -7.72 34.91 7.31
N VAL A 88 -8.12 34.07 6.35
CA VAL A 88 -9.52 33.95 5.93
C VAL A 88 -10.40 33.48 7.08
N PHE A 89 -10.02 32.43 7.80
CA PHE A 89 -10.75 32.00 9.01
C PHE A 89 -10.77 33.08 10.09
N GLY A 90 -9.63 33.76 10.27
CA GLY A 90 -9.48 34.90 11.16
C GLY A 90 -10.55 35.97 10.89
N ILE A 91 -10.68 36.39 9.63
CA ILE A 91 -11.63 37.38 9.15
C ILE A 91 -13.08 36.92 9.33
N ILE A 92 -13.41 35.67 8.98
CA ILE A 92 -14.77 35.13 9.10
C ILE A 92 -15.26 35.18 10.56
N ILE A 93 -14.37 34.85 11.50
CA ILE A 93 -14.69 34.82 12.92
C ILE A 93 -14.78 36.24 13.48
N SER A 94 -13.75 37.07 13.22
CA SER A 94 -13.65 38.41 13.80
C SER A 94 -14.66 39.40 13.22
N LEU A 95 -14.97 39.32 11.92
CA LEU A 95 -15.93 40.16 11.21
C LEU A 95 -17.28 39.46 11.00
N SER A 96 -17.67 38.57 11.91
CA SER A 96 -18.95 37.87 11.82
C SER A 96 -20.15 38.84 11.93
N PRO A 97 -21.33 38.49 11.38
CA PRO A 97 -22.54 39.34 11.44
C PRO A 97 -23.01 39.68 12.87
N VAL A 98 -22.51 38.96 13.88
CA VAL A 98 -22.78 39.24 15.31
C VAL A 98 -22.34 40.65 15.71
N LEU A 99 -21.35 41.24 15.02
CA LEU A 99 -20.93 42.64 15.22
C LEU A 99 -22.08 43.64 15.05
N PHE A 100 -23.07 43.35 14.20
CA PHE A 100 -24.25 44.21 14.03
C PHE A 100 -25.27 44.08 15.16
N LEU A 101 -25.13 43.06 16.01
CA LEU A 101 -26.06 42.74 17.08
C LEU A 101 -25.54 43.16 18.47
N VAL A 102 -24.21 43.19 18.64
CA VAL A 102 -23.58 43.48 19.94
C VAL A 102 -22.42 44.46 19.74
N GLU A 103 -22.56 45.67 20.29
CA GLU A 103 -21.49 46.67 20.29
C GLU A 103 -20.32 46.26 21.18
N GLY A 104 -19.09 46.62 20.79
CA GLY A 104 -17.88 46.36 21.58
C GLY A 104 -17.33 44.92 21.54
N ILE A 105 -18.01 43.98 20.86
CA ILE A 105 -17.62 42.55 20.83
C ILE A 105 -16.47 42.23 19.86
N PHE A 106 -15.99 43.20 19.07
CA PHE A 106 -14.95 42.96 18.07
C PHE A 106 -13.63 42.46 18.68
N SER A 107 -13.20 43.03 19.81
CA SER A 107 -11.98 42.60 20.51
C SER A 107 -12.09 41.14 20.97
N LEU A 108 -13.25 40.71 21.46
CA LEU A 108 -13.56 39.32 21.81
C LEU A 108 -13.45 38.40 20.59
N LEU A 109 -14.17 38.72 19.51
CA LEU A 109 -14.20 37.88 18.31
C LEU A 109 -12.83 37.79 17.65
N TYR A 110 -12.06 38.88 17.66
CA TYR A 110 -10.69 38.89 17.16
C TYR A 110 -9.77 38.03 18.05
N SER A 111 -9.83 38.12 19.38
CA SER A 111 -9.07 37.23 20.27
C SER A 111 -9.41 35.74 20.07
N ILE A 112 -10.69 35.41 19.90
CA ILE A 112 -11.12 34.03 19.57
C ILE A 112 -10.50 33.60 18.24
N SER A 113 -10.53 34.48 17.22
CA SER A 113 -9.95 34.18 15.92
C SER A 113 -8.44 33.93 15.99
N LEU A 114 -7.71 34.66 16.85
CA LEU A 114 -6.27 34.41 17.09
C LEU A 114 -6.03 33.04 17.75
N GLY A 115 -6.87 32.63 18.70
CA GLY A 115 -6.83 31.28 19.27
C GLY A 115 -7.07 30.20 18.22
N VAL A 116 -8.07 30.39 17.34
CA VAL A 116 -8.36 29.48 16.23
C VAL A 116 -7.22 29.43 15.22
N ILE A 117 -6.61 30.56 14.87
CA ILE A 117 -5.43 30.62 13.99
C ILE A 117 -4.30 29.78 14.59
N PHE A 118 -3.99 29.95 15.87
CA PHE A 118 -2.97 29.16 16.55
C PHE A 118 -3.29 27.66 16.50
N ALA A 119 -4.55 27.27 16.79
CA ALA A 119 -5.00 25.90 16.74
C ALA A 119 -4.88 25.27 15.34
N ILE A 120 -5.36 25.94 14.29
CA ILE A 120 -5.26 25.46 12.91
C ILE A 120 -3.78 25.26 12.54
N ARG A 121 -2.93 26.24 12.84
CA ARG A 121 -1.50 26.15 12.54
C ARG A 121 -0.83 25.01 13.28
N LEU A 122 -1.14 24.82 14.57
CA LEU A 122 -0.59 23.74 15.37
C LEU A 122 -0.99 22.37 14.82
N LEU A 123 -2.27 22.18 14.49
CA LEU A 123 -2.79 20.94 13.91
C LEU A 123 -2.13 20.64 12.55
N MET A 124 -2.11 21.62 11.64
CA MET A 124 -1.57 21.46 10.29
C MET A 124 -0.07 21.21 10.26
N LEU A 125 0.71 21.92 11.08
CA LEU A 125 2.15 21.69 11.16
C LEU A 125 2.46 20.34 11.80
N THR A 126 1.69 19.92 12.81
CA THR A 126 1.86 18.59 13.42
C THR A 126 1.55 17.48 12.42
N ALA A 127 0.49 17.63 11.60
CA ALA A 127 0.12 16.63 10.61
C ALA A 127 1.11 16.54 9.43
N ILE A 128 1.59 17.67 8.92
CA ILE A 128 2.36 17.71 7.66
C ILE A 128 3.87 17.68 7.88
N VAL A 129 4.37 18.27 8.97
CA VAL A 129 5.81 18.52 9.15
C VAL A 129 6.43 17.56 10.15
N ASP A 130 5.88 17.49 11.37
CA ASP A 130 6.39 16.64 12.44
C ASP A 130 5.29 16.31 13.46
N TYR A 131 5.05 15.01 13.69
CA TYR A 131 4.02 14.55 14.63
C TYR A 131 4.28 14.98 16.09
N ARG A 132 5.50 15.41 16.42
CA ARG A 132 5.87 15.84 17.77
C ARG A 132 5.37 17.25 18.03
N VAL A 133 4.19 17.35 18.62
CA VAL A 133 3.49 18.63 18.87
C VAL A 133 4.38 19.67 19.58
N SER A 134 5.18 19.25 20.57
CA SER A 134 6.08 20.14 21.32
C SER A 134 7.09 20.88 20.43
N LYS A 135 7.53 20.27 19.33
CA LYS A 135 8.43 20.89 18.36
C LYS A 135 7.72 21.86 17.42
N MET A 136 6.41 21.70 17.22
CA MET A 136 5.61 22.50 16.28
C MET A 136 4.96 23.73 16.92
N VAL A 137 4.83 23.79 18.24
CA VAL A 137 4.28 24.96 18.96
C VAL A 137 4.98 26.27 18.58
N PRO A 138 6.34 26.38 18.57
CA PRO A 138 7.01 27.63 18.21
C PRO A 138 6.69 28.08 16.79
N ALA A 139 6.60 27.16 15.83
CA ALA A 139 6.29 27.46 14.44
C ALA A 139 4.80 27.78 14.19
N ALA A 140 3.90 27.32 15.07
CA ALA A 140 2.47 27.61 14.99
C ALA A 140 2.12 29.02 15.47
N LEU A 141 2.84 29.55 16.46
CA LEU A 141 2.59 30.85 17.11
C LEU A 141 2.77 32.13 16.28
N PRO A 142 3.67 32.28 15.29
CA PRO A 142 4.10 33.59 14.80
C PRO A 142 2.96 34.46 14.28
N GLN A 143 2.02 33.87 13.54
CA GLN A 143 0.90 34.62 12.97
C GLN A 143 -0.05 35.15 14.04
N SER A 144 -0.42 34.35 15.03
CA SER A 144 -1.35 34.79 16.08
C SER A 144 -0.66 35.65 17.14
N ALA A 145 0.63 35.41 17.42
CA ALA A 145 1.42 36.20 18.36
C ALA A 145 1.72 37.60 17.82
N VAL A 146 2.13 37.72 16.54
CA VAL A 146 2.32 39.04 15.92
C VAL A 146 1.01 39.80 15.84
N ALA A 147 -0.10 39.12 15.51
CA ALA A 147 -1.44 39.72 15.52
C ALA A 147 -1.86 40.24 16.90
N MET A 148 -1.58 39.49 17.97
CA MET A 148 -1.84 39.93 19.34
C MET A 148 -1.03 41.20 19.69
N VAL A 149 0.25 41.22 19.34
CA VAL A 149 1.12 42.39 19.58
C VAL A 149 0.64 43.60 18.77
N THR A 150 0.35 43.44 17.49
CA THR A 150 -0.08 44.56 16.64
C THR A 150 -1.47 45.05 17.00
N ALA A 151 -2.39 44.18 17.42
CA ALA A 151 -3.71 44.56 17.87
C ALA A 151 -3.74 45.20 19.26
N SER A 152 -2.72 44.98 20.10
CA SER A 152 -2.60 45.65 21.40
C SER A 152 -2.42 47.17 21.31
N PHE A 153 -2.08 47.70 20.12
CA PHE A 153 -2.08 49.14 19.87
C PHE A 153 -3.50 49.73 19.70
N PHE A 154 -4.51 48.87 19.48
CA PHE A 154 -5.90 49.26 19.25
C PHE A 154 -6.85 48.89 20.39
N PHE A 155 -6.45 47.95 21.25
CA PHE A 155 -7.29 47.41 22.33
C PHE A 155 -6.61 47.53 23.70
N ASP A 156 -7.40 47.57 24.76
CA ASP A 156 -6.91 47.72 26.14
C ASP A 156 -6.21 46.47 26.69
N ALA A 157 -5.53 46.61 27.83
CA ALA A 157 -4.78 45.52 28.50
C ALA A 157 -5.54 44.18 28.68
N PRO A 158 -6.86 44.15 28.99
CA PRO A 158 -7.62 42.90 29.07
C PRO A 158 -7.61 42.07 27.79
N PHE A 159 -7.50 42.70 26.61
CA PHE A 159 -7.41 42.01 25.32
C PHE A 159 -6.22 41.05 25.26
N VAL A 160 -5.05 41.46 25.75
CA VAL A 160 -3.84 40.63 25.71
C VAL A 160 -4.00 39.41 26.61
N LEU A 161 -4.49 39.60 27.85
CA LEU A 161 -4.73 38.50 28.79
C LEU A 161 -5.76 37.51 28.23
N PHE A 162 -6.86 38.02 27.67
CA PHE A 162 -7.90 37.20 27.08
C PHE A 162 -7.39 36.45 25.83
N THR A 163 -6.58 37.10 24.99
CA THR A 163 -5.95 36.45 23.82
C THR A 163 -5.00 35.32 24.23
N LEU A 164 -4.19 35.52 25.28
CA LEU A 164 -3.34 34.45 25.82
C LEU A 164 -4.18 33.27 26.32
N LEU A 165 -5.30 33.54 27.00
CA LEU A 165 -6.24 32.49 27.41
C LEU A 165 -6.82 31.75 26.19
N MET A 166 -7.18 32.46 25.11
CA MET A 166 -7.68 31.83 23.88
C MET A 166 -6.62 30.92 23.24
N HIS A 167 -5.34 31.29 23.25
CA HIS A 167 -4.27 30.41 22.78
C HIS A 167 -4.21 29.11 23.61
N VAL A 168 -4.36 29.20 24.94
CA VAL A 168 -4.37 28.04 25.84
C VAL A 168 -5.60 27.16 25.59
N VAL A 169 -6.79 27.75 25.47
CA VAL A 169 -8.05 27.02 25.27
C VAL A 169 -8.07 26.29 23.92
N PHE A 170 -7.81 27.00 22.83
CA PHE A 170 -7.83 26.42 21.49
C PHE A 170 -6.62 25.50 21.25
N GLY A 171 -5.44 25.86 21.74
CA GLY A 171 -4.26 25.01 21.71
C GLY A 171 -4.45 23.72 22.52
N GLY A 172 -4.98 23.81 23.73
CA GLY A 172 -5.35 22.67 24.57
C GLY A 172 -6.41 21.78 23.93
N GLY A 173 -7.40 22.38 23.26
CA GLY A 173 -8.38 21.66 22.46
C GLY A 173 -7.74 20.85 21.33
N VAL A 174 -6.79 21.43 20.60
CA VAL A 174 -6.03 20.71 19.56
C VAL A 174 -5.18 19.59 20.15
N LEU A 175 -4.52 19.81 21.29
CA LEU A 175 -3.77 18.76 21.99
C LEU A 175 -4.67 17.60 22.39
N LEU A 176 -5.85 17.89 22.95
CA LEU A 176 -6.84 16.88 23.31
C LEU A 176 -7.34 16.13 22.07
N PHE A 177 -7.63 16.85 20.99
CA PHE A 177 -8.07 16.26 19.73
C PHE A 177 -7.03 15.30 19.15
N ILE A 178 -5.77 15.74 19.06
CA ILE A 178 -4.65 14.91 18.60
C ILE A 178 -4.49 13.69 19.51
N TRP A 179 -4.51 13.87 20.83
CA TRP A 179 -4.37 12.77 21.78
C TRP A 179 -5.50 11.73 21.67
N LEU A 180 -6.76 12.17 21.52
CA LEU A 180 -7.90 11.29 21.29
C LEU A 180 -7.78 10.56 19.94
N GLY A 181 -7.34 11.25 18.89
CA GLY A 181 -7.13 10.69 17.56
C GLY A 181 -6.00 9.66 17.52
N GLU A 182 -4.88 9.88 18.20
CA GLU A 182 -3.76 8.93 18.19
C GLU A 182 -4.02 7.67 19.03
N ARG A 183 -4.91 7.76 20.03
CA ARG A 183 -5.07 6.73 21.06
C ARG A 183 -5.44 5.33 20.52
N PRO A 184 -6.36 5.16 19.55
CA PRO A 184 -6.74 3.83 19.09
C PRO A 184 -5.60 3.11 18.37
N LEU A 185 -4.92 3.79 17.43
CA LEU A 185 -3.75 3.25 16.72
C LEU A 185 -2.58 2.96 17.67
N LYS A 186 -2.31 3.87 18.62
CA LYS A 186 -1.24 3.67 19.59
C LYS A 186 -1.50 2.49 20.53
N ARG A 187 -2.77 2.23 20.89
CA ARG A 187 -3.14 1.10 21.74
C ARG A 187 -3.12 -0.25 21.01
N ASN A 188 -3.59 -0.29 19.76
CA ASN A 188 -3.74 -1.55 19.03
C ASN A 188 -2.44 -1.98 18.32
N PHE A 189 -1.59 -1.01 17.94
CA PHE A 189 -0.44 -1.24 17.07
C PHE A 189 0.86 -0.56 17.52
N ASN A 190 0.84 0.19 18.63
CA ASN A 190 2.00 0.97 19.10
C ASN A 190 2.57 1.96 18.05
N VAL A 191 1.75 2.41 17.11
CA VAL A 191 2.12 3.38 16.07
C VAL A 191 1.30 4.66 16.15
N SER A 192 1.84 5.76 15.60
CA SER A 192 1.16 7.05 15.52
C SER A 192 0.33 7.15 14.23
N ALA A 193 -0.93 7.57 14.37
CA ALA A 193 -1.80 7.91 13.25
C ALA A 193 -1.25 9.05 12.39
N LEU A 194 -0.69 10.08 13.04
CA LEU A 194 -0.06 11.20 12.35
C LEU A 194 1.26 10.76 11.70
N GLY A 195 1.99 9.84 12.33
CA GLY A 195 3.16 9.20 11.73
C GLY A 195 2.81 8.47 10.42
N PHE A 196 1.72 7.70 10.40
CA PHE A 196 1.21 7.05 9.20
C PHE A 196 0.88 8.05 8.09
N ILE A 197 0.07 9.08 8.39
CA ILE A 197 -0.31 10.11 7.42
C ILE A 197 0.93 10.83 6.87
N ASN A 198 1.89 11.15 7.73
CA ASN A 198 3.15 11.78 7.33
C ASN A 198 3.96 10.88 6.39
N ALA A 199 4.13 9.61 6.74
CA ALA A 199 4.82 8.62 5.93
C ALA A 199 4.14 8.41 4.57
N PHE A 200 2.81 8.35 4.55
CA PHE A 200 2.02 8.22 3.32
C PHE A 200 2.16 9.46 2.41
N ILE A 201 2.05 10.67 2.97
CA ILE A 201 2.26 11.92 2.21
C ILE A 201 3.69 11.99 1.67
N ALA A 202 4.69 11.62 2.46
CA ALA A 202 6.09 11.60 2.03
C ALA A 202 6.34 10.57 0.92
N HIS A 203 5.67 9.42 0.96
CA HIS A 203 5.74 8.41 -0.09
C HIS A 203 5.15 8.95 -1.41
N ILE A 204 3.94 9.49 -1.39
CA ILE A 204 3.29 10.04 -2.60
C ILE A 204 4.04 11.27 -3.15
N THR A 205 4.54 12.16 -2.28
CA THR A 205 5.14 13.42 -2.72
C THR A 205 6.59 13.24 -3.16
N ASP A 206 7.36 12.45 -2.41
CA ASP A 206 8.83 12.42 -2.50
C ASP A 206 9.38 11.00 -2.75
N GLY A 207 8.53 9.99 -2.97
CA GLY A 207 8.95 8.59 -3.16
C GLY A 207 9.60 7.97 -1.92
N SER A 208 9.31 8.51 -0.73
CA SER A 208 9.96 8.10 0.52
C SER A 208 9.65 6.65 0.91
N LYS A 209 10.65 5.95 1.45
CA LYS A 209 10.49 4.63 2.11
C LYS A 209 9.98 4.71 3.57
N ALA A 210 9.59 5.89 4.05
CA ALA A 210 9.03 6.06 5.40
C ALA A 210 7.78 5.22 5.65
N LEU A 211 7.03 4.88 4.60
CA LEU A 211 5.85 4.03 4.70
C LEU A 211 6.22 2.56 4.99
N ASP A 212 7.34 2.08 4.43
CA ASP A 212 7.88 0.75 4.73
C ASP A 212 8.31 0.65 6.20
N GLU A 213 8.89 1.71 6.78
CA GLU A 213 9.22 1.76 8.22
C GLU A 213 7.98 1.68 9.10
N PHE A 214 6.88 2.33 8.70
CA PHE A 214 5.61 2.21 9.39
C PHE A 214 5.08 0.77 9.34
N PHE A 215 5.09 0.16 8.15
CA PHE A 215 4.62 -1.21 7.97
C PHE A 215 5.47 -2.22 8.75
N ARG A 216 6.80 -2.06 8.76
CA ARG A 216 7.70 -2.83 9.62
C ARG A 216 7.34 -2.71 11.11
N GLY A 217 6.89 -1.54 11.56
CA GLY A 217 6.49 -1.31 12.95
C GLY A 217 5.20 -2.03 13.37
N ILE A 218 4.32 -2.36 12.42
CA ILE A 218 3.08 -3.10 12.68
C ILE A 218 3.12 -4.56 12.25
N GLY A 219 4.15 -4.95 11.49
CA GLY A 219 4.33 -6.28 10.95
C GLY A 219 4.74 -7.32 11.99
N GLU A 220 4.69 -8.57 11.56
CA GLU A 220 5.00 -9.75 12.36
C GLU A 220 6.02 -10.62 11.63
N ALA A 221 6.99 -11.14 12.36
CA ALA A 221 7.97 -12.07 11.82
C ALA A 221 7.35 -13.47 11.73
N VAL A 222 7.46 -14.11 10.57
CA VAL A 222 6.91 -15.44 10.29
C VAL A 222 7.96 -16.38 9.73
N TYR A 223 7.65 -17.67 9.81
CA TYR A 223 8.39 -18.76 9.17
C TYR A 223 7.53 -19.33 8.04
N VAL A 224 8.08 -19.33 6.83
CA VAL A 224 7.34 -19.75 5.62
C VAL A 224 8.17 -20.77 4.83
N PRO A 225 7.61 -21.93 4.45
CA PRO A 225 8.29 -22.85 3.57
C PRO A 225 8.26 -22.30 2.14
N GLN A 226 9.37 -22.40 1.43
CA GLN A 226 9.48 -22.09 0.02
C GLN A 226 10.06 -23.30 -0.71
N ALA A 227 9.24 -23.91 -1.57
CA ALA A 227 9.62 -25.10 -2.31
C ALA A 227 10.12 -24.72 -3.71
N SER A 228 11.20 -25.37 -4.15
CA SER A 228 11.88 -25.07 -5.41
C SER A 228 12.32 -26.33 -6.14
N LEU A 229 12.30 -26.28 -7.48
CA LEU A 229 12.94 -27.24 -8.37
C LEU A 229 14.09 -26.55 -9.09
N PHE A 230 15.27 -27.17 -9.06
CA PHE A 230 16.48 -26.71 -9.73
C PHE A 230 16.82 -27.64 -10.88
N PHE A 231 16.77 -27.12 -12.10
CA PHE A 231 17.03 -27.84 -13.34
C PHE A 231 18.45 -27.55 -13.83
N HIS A 232 19.29 -28.58 -13.81
CA HIS A 232 20.61 -28.58 -14.43
C HIS A 232 20.49 -29.10 -15.85
N ARG A 233 20.63 -28.22 -16.85
CA ARG A 233 20.31 -28.50 -18.25
C ARG A 233 21.57 -28.67 -19.08
N GLU A 234 21.71 -29.78 -19.80
CA GLU A 234 22.95 -30.08 -20.54
C GLU A 234 23.24 -29.03 -21.63
N GLY A 235 24.38 -28.32 -21.48
CA GLY A 235 24.82 -27.30 -22.44
C GLY A 235 23.95 -26.05 -22.50
N LYS A 236 23.08 -25.84 -21.49
CA LYS A 236 22.15 -24.70 -21.39
C LYS A 236 22.26 -24.05 -20.01
N GLU A 237 21.80 -22.81 -19.90
CA GLU A 237 21.70 -22.12 -18.61
C GLU A 237 20.82 -22.94 -17.63
N PRO A 238 21.12 -22.98 -16.33
CA PRO A 238 20.24 -23.63 -15.35
C PRO A 238 18.89 -22.90 -15.29
N ALA A 239 17.84 -23.64 -14.93
CA ALA A 239 16.52 -23.09 -14.68
C ALA A 239 16.04 -23.40 -13.26
N THR A 240 15.28 -22.50 -12.66
CA THR A 240 14.70 -22.64 -11.32
C THR A 240 13.21 -22.40 -11.40
N PHE A 241 12.43 -23.25 -10.74
CA PHE A 241 11.00 -23.00 -10.51
C PHE A 241 10.80 -22.91 -8.99
N THR A 242 10.32 -21.78 -8.49
CA THR A 242 10.18 -21.54 -7.04
C THR A 242 8.80 -21.02 -6.69
N VAL A 243 8.30 -21.44 -5.52
CA VAL A 243 6.96 -21.12 -5.03
C VAL A 243 7.05 -20.49 -3.63
N PRO A 244 7.21 -19.16 -3.54
CA PRO A 244 7.15 -18.46 -2.27
C PRO A 244 5.74 -18.51 -1.67
N ASN A 245 5.62 -18.91 -0.39
CA ASN A 245 4.37 -18.80 0.39
C ASN A 245 4.33 -17.46 1.15
N VAL A 246 4.61 -16.37 0.44
CA VAL A 246 4.46 -14.97 0.89
C VAL A 246 3.80 -14.17 -0.20
N HIS A 247 3.19 -13.04 0.17
CA HIS A 247 2.46 -12.21 -0.76
C HIS A 247 3.26 -10.96 -1.13
N PRO A 248 3.23 -10.50 -2.40
CA PRO A 248 3.76 -9.19 -2.77
C PRO A 248 3.21 -8.08 -1.87
N GLY A 249 4.00 -7.03 -1.66
CA GLY A 249 3.62 -5.87 -0.83
C GLY A 249 2.30 -5.21 -1.28
N PRO A 250 1.67 -4.39 -0.42
CA PRO A 250 0.25 -4.04 -0.53
C PRO A 250 -0.14 -3.21 -1.76
N MET A 251 0.80 -2.52 -2.41
CA MET A 251 0.47 -1.66 -3.56
C MET A 251 1.70 -1.26 -4.37
N GLY A 252 1.66 -1.44 -5.70
CA GLY A 252 2.70 -0.94 -6.59
C GLY A 252 4.07 -1.47 -6.21
N GLU A 253 5.00 -0.59 -5.86
CA GLU A 253 6.33 -0.98 -5.37
C GLU A 253 6.44 -0.95 -3.82
N VAL A 254 5.42 -0.48 -3.13
CA VAL A 254 5.38 -0.39 -1.65
C VAL A 254 5.40 -1.78 -1.05
N GLY A 255 6.17 -1.95 0.03
CA GLY A 255 6.22 -3.22 0.77
C GLY A 255 6.85 -4.39 0.00
N GLY A 256 7.47 -4.16 -1.17
CA GLY A 256 7.96 -5.26 -2.02
C GLY A 256 6.90 -5.81 -2.96
N GLY A 257 6.01 -4.95 -3.49
CA GLY A 257 5.00 -5.35 -4.48
C GLY A 257 5.56 -5.89 -5.81
N ASN A 258 6.87 -5.73 -6.05
CA ASN A 258 7.61 -6.39 -7.15
C ASN A 258 8.37 -7.65 -6.71
N LEU A 259 7.82 -8.38 -5.73
CA LEU A 259 8.40 -9.63 -5.21
C LEU A 259 8.84 -10.61 -6.32
N PRO A 260 8.00 -10.92 -7.34
CA PRO A 260 8.37 -11.88 -8.38
C PRO A 260 9.65 -11.48 -9.13
N LYS A 261 9.78 -10.23 -9.56
CA LYS A 261 10.98 -9.74 -10.27
C LYS A 261 12.22 -9.71 -9.39
N ILE A 262 12.09 -9.19 -8.17
CA ILE A 262 13.25 -9.05 -7.28
C ILE A 262 13.77 -10.43 -6.88
N LEU A 263 12.88 -11.40 -6.65
CA LEU A 263 13.26 -12.78 -6.39
C LEU A 263 13.83 -13.47 -7.65
N HIS A 264 13.23 -13.24 -8.82
CA HIS A 264 13.76 -13.69 -10.12
C HIS A 264 15.21 -13.25 -10.33
N ASP A 265 15.45 -11.93 -10.30
CA ASP A 265 16.76 -11.31 -10.50
C ASP A 265 17.72 -11.72 -9.38
N GLY A 266 17.18 -11.82 -8.17
CA GLY A 266 17.87 -12.25 -6.97
C GLY A 266 18.39 -13.67 -7.07
N MET A 267 17.65 -14.61 -7.66
CA MET A 267 18.10 -16.00 -7.86
C MET A 267 19.12 -16.13 -8.99
N GLY A 268 18.95 -15.36 -10.08
CA GLY A 268 19.75 -15.44 -11.30
C GLY A 268 19.34 -16.61 -12.20
N GLY A 269 19.91 -16.67 -13.41
CA GLY A 269 19.55 -17.67 -14.42
C GLY A 269 18.09 -17.59 -14.85
N ASN A 270 17.57 -18.69 -15.40
CA ASN A 270 16.18 -18.78 -15.85
C ASN A 270 15.26 -19.15 -14.67
N THR A 271 14.74 -18.17 -13.94
CA THR A 271 13.94 -18.42 -12.72
C THR A 271 12.46 -18.10 -12.95
N MET A 272 11.55 -19.02 -12.63
CA MET A 272 10.11 -18.75 -12.53
C MET A 272 9.69 -18.64 -11.08
N VAL A 273 9.04 -17.54 -10.72
CA VAL A 273 8.48 -17.29 -9.38
C VAL A 273 6.97 -17.39 -9.45
N ALA A 274 6.43 -18.56 -9.13
CA ALA A 274 4.99 -18.78 -9.15
C ALA A 274 4.33 -18.28 -7.85
N HIS A 275 3.03 -18.01 -7.92
CA HIS A 275 2.25 -17.64 -6.72
C HIS A 275 1.97 -18.89 -5.85
N GLY A 276 2.33 -18.81 -4.57
CA GLY A 276 2.04 -19.82 -3.56
C GLY A 276 0.79 -19.51 -2.75
N CYS A 277 0.53 -20.23 -1.66
CA CYS A 277 -0.58 -19.91 -0.77
C CYS A 277 -0.19 -18.82 0.21
N ALA A 278 -0.63 -17.61 -0.05
CA ALA A 278 -0.50 -16.48 0.85
C ALA A 278 -1.68 -15.55 0.59
N THR A 279 -2.26 -14.99 1.64
CA THR A 279 -3.22 -13.89 1.52
C THR A 279 -2.52 -12.57 1.81
N HIS A 280 -3.25 -11.46 1.74
CA HIS A 280 -2.74 -10.14 2.13
C HIS A 280 -2.20 -10.05 3.58
N ASP A 281 -2.56 -10.97 4.48
CA ASP A 281 -1.93 -11.04 5.82
C ASP A 281 -0.43 -11.38 5.74
N PHE A 282 -0.01 -12.02 4.63
CA PHE A 282 1.37 -12.35 4.31
C PHE A 282 2.03 -11.34 3.35
N ASN A 283 1.43 -10.15 3.16
CA ASN A 283 2.09 -9.06 2.43
C ASN A 283 3.42 -8.74 3.10
N LEU A 284 4.49 -8.71 2.32
CA LEU A 284 5.77 -8.19 2.79
C LEU A 284 5.62 -6.72 3.22
N VAL A 285 6.27 -6.36 4.33
CA VAL A 285 6.27 -4.97 4.83
C VAL A 285 7.24 -4.07 4.09
N SER A 286 8.20 -4.65 3.37
CA SER A 286 9.23 -3.93 2.63
C SER A 286 9.94 -4.84 1.64
N GLU A 287 10.47 -4.22 0.59
CA GLU A 287 11.36 -4.85 -0.39
C GLU A 287 12.57 -5.56 0.25
N GLY A 288 13.07 -5.03 1.38
CA GLY A 288 14.23 -5.58 2.09
C GLY A 288 14.00 -6.95 2.73
N GLU A 289 12.77 -7.46 2.72
CA GLU A 289 12.47 -8.82 3.16
C GLU A 289 12.73 -9.87 2.07
N ILE A 290 12.71 -9.46 0.78
CA ILE A 290 12.85 -10.37 -0.36
C ILE A 290 14.24 -11.04 -0.41
N PRO A 291 15.37 -10.34 -0.16
CA PRO A 291 16.68 -10.98 -0.14
C PRO A 291 16.80 -12.14 0.86
N LYS A 292 16.05 -12.09 1.98
CA LYS A 292 16.03 -13.20 2.96
C LYS A 292 15.44 -14.48 2.37
N LEU A 293 14.41 -14.35 1.51
CA LEU A 293 13.83 -15.46 0.77
C LEU A 293 14.86 -16.05 -0.21
N THR A 294 15.50 -15.17 -0.99
CA THR A 294 16.56 -15.55 -1.95
C THR A 294 17.70 -16.30 -1.25
N ASP A 295 18.17 -15.78 -0.11
CA ASP A 295 19.27 -16.37 0.65
C ASP A 295 18.88 -17.74 1.21
N ALA A 296 17.66 -17.89 1.73
CA ALA A 296 17.15 -19.17 2.22
C ALA A 296 17.08 -20.23 1.10
N VAL A 297 16.56 -19.86 -0.08
CA VAL A 297 16.49 -20.78 -1.22
C VAL A 297 17.89 -21.16 -1.71
N ARG A 298 18.81 -20.20 -1.84
CA ARG A 298 20.22 -20.47 -2.22
C ARG A 298 20.95 -21.32 -1.19
N ALA A 299 20.67 -21.14 0.10
CA ALA A 299 21.23 -22.01 1.13
C ALA A 299 20.70 -23.45 1.00
N SER A 300 19.44 -23.61 0.62
CA SER A 300 18.77 -24.90 0.48
C SER A 300 19.18 -25.70 -0.76
N CYS A 301 19.90 -25.10 -1.72
CA CYS A 301 20.28 -25.76 -2.97
C CYS A 301 21.64 -26.50 -2.92
N ARG A 302 22.28 -26.59 -1.74
CA ARG A 302 23.59 -27.20 -1.56
C ARG A 302 23.48 -28.72 -1.38
N ASP A 303 24.33 -29.47 -2.08
CA ASP A 303 24.48 -30.93 -1.95
C ASP A 303 23.19 -31.74 -2.12
N LEU A 304 22.28 -31.27 -2.97
CA LEU A 304 21.02 -31.95 -3.25
C LEU A 304 21.20 -33.16 -4.20
N PRO A 305 20.43 -34.24 -4.01
CA PRO A 305 20.38 -35.34 -4.98
C PRO A 305 19.84 -34.84 -6.32
N LEU A 306 20.53 -35.22 -7.41
CA LEU A 306 20.14 -34.89 -8.77
C LEU A 306 19.46 -36.10 -9.42
N PHE A 307 18.21 -35.95 -9.81
CA PHE A 307 17.42 -36.97 -10.50
C PHE A 307 17.31 -36.64 -11.99
N SER A 308 17.47 -37.62 -12.86
CA SER A 308 17.29 -37.45 -14.31
C SER A 308 15.92 -37.94 -14.80
N THR A 309 14.98 -38.19 -13.88
CA THR A 309 13.68 -38.79 -14.19
C THR A 309 12.51 -37.96 -13.67
N ALA A 310 11.39 -38.03 -14.37
CA ALA A 310 10.12 -37.42 -14.01
C ALA A 310 8.95 -38.25 -14.55
N THR A 311 7.73 -38.04 -14.05
CA THR A 311 6.51 -38.63 -14.61
C THR A 311 5.99 -37.80 -15.78
N LYS A 312 5.08 -38.39 -16.55
CA LYS A 312 4.15 -37.59 -17.37
C LYS A 312 3.32 -36.68 -16.45
N SER A 313 2.90 -35.53 -16.94
CA SER A 313 1.96 -34.68 -16.22
C SER A 313 0.55 -35.25 -16.37
N ARG A 314 -0.25 -35.11 -15.31
CA ARG A 314 -1.65 -35.53 -15.28
C ARG A 314 -2.52 -34.51 -14.56
N ARG A 315 -3.76 -34.38 -15.02
CA ARG A 315 -4.75 -33.49 -14.43
C ARG A 315 -5.73 -34.28 -13.56
N TYR A 316 -5.97 -33.76 -12.38
CA TYR A 316 -6.92 -34.28 -11.40
C TYR A 316 -7.99 -33.21 -11.16
N GLU A 317 -9.23 -33.64 -10.94
CA GLU A 317 -10.36 -32.72 -10.76
C GLU A 317 -11.24 -33.20 -9.60
N VAL A 318 -11.55 -32.27 -8.70
CA VAL A 318 -12.54 -32.46 -7.64
C VAL A 318 -13.43 -31.23 -7.62
N GLU A 319 -14.69 -31.40 -8.03
CA GLU A 319 -15.67 -30.33 -8.13
C GLU A 319 -15.14 -29.15 -8.97
N SER A 320 -14.88 -27.98 -8.36
CA SER A 320 -14.39 -26.80 -9.08
C SER A 320 -12.87 -26.69 -9.19
N VAL A 321 -12.11 -27.54 -8.48
CA VAL A 321 -10.65 -27.48 -8.45
C VAL A 321 -10.03 -28.48 -9.41
N ARG A 322 -9.15 -28.00 -10.29
CA ARG A 322 -8.29 -28.80 -11.16
C ARG A 322 -6.83 -28.65 -10.75
N VAL A 323 -6.09 -29.76 -10.72
CA VAL A 323 -4.67 -29.79 -10.38
C VAL A 323 -3.90 -30.50 -11.47
N LEU A 324 -2.97 -29.81 -12.14
CA LEU A 324 -1.97 -30.42 -13.00
C LEU A 324 -0.78 -30.84 -12.12
N ALA A 325 -0.52 -32.13 -12.02
CA ALA A 325 0.58 -32.66 -11.21
C ALA A 325 1.63 -33.37 -12.05
N GLN A 326 2.90 -33.21 -11.66
CA GLN A 326 4.04 -33.89 -12.26
C GLN A 326 5.12 -34.14 -11.20
N VAL A 327 5.63 -35.36 -11.15
CA VAL A 327 6.69 -35.76 -10.22
C VAL A 327 8.04 -35.65 -10.92
N PHE A 328 9.05 -35.14 -10.22
CA PHE A 328 10.44 -35.08 -10.65
C PHE A 328 11.32 -35.72 -9.57
N GLY A 329 11.85 -36.91 -9.83
CA GLY A 329 12.58 -37.67 -8.82
C GLY A 329 11.72 -37.96 -7.59
N ASP A 330 12.07 -37.34 -6.47
CA ASP A 330 11.40 -37.45 -5.17
C ASP A 330 10.45 -36.28 -4.86
N SER A 331 10.25 -35.37 -5.81
CA SER A 331 9.56 -34.09 -5.61
C SER A 331 8.33 -33.98 -6.51
N ILE A 332 7.24 -33.38 -6.04
CA ILE A 332 6.01 -33.19 -6.83
C ILE A 332 5.70 -31.71 -7.04
N LEU A 333 5.41 -31.33 -8.28
CA LEU A 333 4.83 -30.04 -8.64
C LEU A 333 3.33 -30.21 -8.88
N MET A 334 2.52 -29.41 -8.18
CA MET A 334 1.07 -29.35 -8.33
C MET A 334 0.66 -27.92 -8.65
N VAL A 335 0.15 -27.68 -9.86
CA VAL A 335 -0.41 -26.39 -10.27
C VAL A 335 -1.92 -26.48 -10.23
N SER A 336 -2.52 -25.74 -9.30
CA SER A 336 -3.95 -25.73 -9.07
C SER A 336 -4.63 -24.54 -9.72
N THR A 337 -5.82 -24.76 -10.25
CA THR A 337 -6.65 -23.71 -10.83
C THR A 337 -8.11 -24.05 -10.58
N ARG A 338 -8.92 -23.00 -10.46
CA ARG A 338 -10.38 -23.10 -10.48
C ARG A 338 -10.99 -22.48 -11.74
N SER A 339 -10.20 -22.03 -12.72
CA SER A 339 -10.75 -21.55 -14.00
C SER A 339 -11.67 -22.63 -14.61
N PRO A 340 -12.89 -22.29 -15.08
CA PRO A 340 -13.41 -20.92 -15.29
C PRO A 340 -14.03 -20.24 -14.05
N GLU A 341 -14.17 -20.92 -12.92
CA GLU A 341 -14.56 -20.32 -11.65
C GLU A 341 -13.50 -19.34 -11.12
N LYS A 342 -13.97 -18.26 -10.46
CA LYS A 342 -13.09 -17.21 -9.94
C LYS A 342 -12.38 -17.67 -8.68
N THR A 343 -11.11 -17.32 -8.54
CA THR A 343 -10.36 -17.50 -7.30
C THR A 343 -9.35 -16.37 -7.15
N GLU A 344 -9.35 -15.81 -5.94
CA GLU A 344 -8.28 -14.95 -5.43
C GLU A 344 -7.32 -15.80 -4.61
N ASP A 345 -6.62 -15.20 -3.66
CA ASP A 345 -5.66 -15.88 -2.80
C ASP A 345 -6.25 -17.07 -2.02
N LEU A 346 -5.38 -18.05 -1.76
CA LEU A 346 -5.62 -19.11 -0.81
C LEU A 346 -4.95 -18.78 0.53
N ASP A 347 -5.66 -19.02 1.62
CA ASP A 347 -5.08 -18.93 2.96
C ASP A 347 -3.85 -19.84 3.10
N TYR A 348 -2.79 -19.29 3.68
CA TYR A 348 -1.50 -19.97 3.89
C TYR A 348 -1.65 -21.36 4.52
N SER A 349 -2.57 -21.52 5.47
CA SER A 349 -2.75 -22.80 6.16
C SER A 349 -3.30 -23.91 5.25
N ILE A 350 -4.01 -23.57 4.17
CA ILE A 350 -4.49 -24.53 3.16
C ILE A 350 -3.29 -25.11 2.41
N GLY A 351 -2.41 -24.25 1.89
CA GLY A 351 -1.19 -24.68 1.20
C GLY A 351 -0.28 -25.49 2.11
N LEU A 352 -0.11 -25.05 3.37
CA LEU A 352 0.70 -25.78 4.35
C LEU A 352 0.14 -27.19 4.62
N ALA A 353 -1.18 -27.34 4.76
CA ALA A 353 -1.83 -28.64 4.93
C ALA A 353 -1.61 -29.56 3.72
N ILE A 354 -1.78 -29.03 2.51
CA ILE A 354 -1.54 -29.75 1.25
C ILE A 354 -0.08 -30.22 1.16
N MET A 355 0.88 -29.33 1.45
CA MET A 355 2.30 -29.65 1.42
C MET A 355 2.66 -30.75 2.43
N PHE A 356 2.16 -30.68 3.66
CA PHE A 356 2.43 -31.71 4.67
C PHE A 356 1.75 -33.05 4.37
N GLU A 357 0.56 -33.05 3.79
CA GLU A 357 -0.08 -34.28 3.32
C GLU A 357 0.73 -34.93 2.19
N GLY A 358 1.18 -34.13 1.21
CA GLY A 358 2.01 -34.60 0.11
C GLY A 358 3.36 -35.16 0.55
N ARG A 359 3.92 -34.60 1.64
CA ARG A 359 5.20 -35.04 2.23
C ARG A 359 5.22 -36.47 2.76
N ARG A 360 4.06 -37.12 2.83
CA ARG A 360 3.97 -38.56 3.13
C ARG A 360 4.57 -39.43 2.01
N HIS A 361 4.68 -38.89 0.80
CA HIS A 361 5.10 -39.63 -0.40
C HIS A 361 6.25 -38.97 -1.15
N PHE A 362 6.46 -37.67 -1.00
CA PHE A 362 7.48 -36.90 -1.70
C PHE A 362 8.29 -36.06 -0.71
N GLU A 363 9.61 -35.93 -0.91
CA GLU A 363 10.46 -35.12 -0.03
C GLU A 363 10.10 -33.63 -0.14
N ASN A 364 9.80 -33.17 -1.35
CA ASN A 364 9.39 -31.79 -1.62
C ASN A 364 8.06 -31.74 -2.35
N VAL A 365 7.20 -30.81 -1.91
CA VAL A 365 5.88 -30.58 -2.47
C VAL A 365 5.76 -29.12 -2.86
N LEU A 366 5.72 -28.85 -4.16
CA LEU A 366 5.51 -27.51 -4.70
C LEU A 366 4.02 -27.36 -5.02
N PHE A 367 3.32 -26.55 -4.24
CA PHE A 367 1.91 -26.27 -4.46
C PHE A 367 1.72 -24.84 -4.97
N VAL A 368 1.30 -24.72 -6.22
CA VAL A 368 1.07 -23.44 -6.90
C VAL A 368 -0.43 -23.16 -6.96
N ASP A 369 -0.82 -21.96 -6.54
CA ASP A 369 -2.08 -21.38 -6.98
C ASP A 369 -1.82 -20.66 -8.30
N ALA A 370 -2.46 -21.14 -9.37
CA ALA A 370 -2.26 -20.55 -10.69
C ALA A 370 -2.74 -19.10 -10.75
N HIS A 371 -3.67 -18.70 -9.86
CA HIS A 371 -4.14 -17.33 -9.72
C HIS A 371 -4.47 -16.72 -11.10
N ASN A 372 -5.40 -17.36 -11.81
CA ASN A 372 -5.56 -17.20 -13.27
C ASN A 372 -7.02 -17.06 -13.72
N CYS A 373 -7.92 -16.66 -12.82
CA CYS A 373 -9.31 -16.37 -13.19
C CYS A 373 -9.96 -15.40 -12.20
N MET A 374 -10.17 -14.17 -12.66
CA MET A 374 -10.87 -13.12 -11.96
C MET A 374 -11.85 -12.40 -12.89
N VAL A 375 -12.99 -11.98 -12.33
CA VAL A 375 -13.87 -10.98 -12.96
C VAL A 375 -13.97 -9.75 -12.09
N ASP A 376 -13.99 -9.92 -10.77
CA ASP A 376 -13.98 -8.88 -9.74
C ASP A 376 -13.20 -9.40 -8.55
N VAL A 377 -12.71 -8.49 -7.72
CA VAL A 377 -11.97 -8.86 -6.51
C VAL A 377 -12.91 -9.59 -5.56
N THR A 378 -12.60 -10.86 -5.27
CA THR A 378 -13.38 -11.70 -4.34
C THR A 378 -12.67 -11.86 -3.00
N ASP A 379 -13.37 -12.43 -2.01
CA ASP A 379 -12.72 -12.77 -0.74
C ASP A 379 -11.78 -13.97 -0.95
N PRO A 380 -10.66 -14.04 -0.21
CA PRO A 380 -9.74 -15.18 -0.28
C PRO A 380 -10.42 -16.47 0.17
N VAL A 381 -9.89 -17.60 -0.31
CA VAL A 381 -10.35 -18.93 0.13
C VAL A 381 -9.85 -19.17 1.55
N MET A 382 -10.78 -19.11 2.50
CA MET A 382 -10.47 -19.33 3.92
C MET A 382 -10.45 -20.82 4.30
N PRO A 383 -9.70 -21.20 5.36
CA PRO A 383 -9.66 -22.58 5.85
C PRO A 383 -11.05 -23.07 6.28
N ALA A 384 -11.25 -24.38 6.21
CA ALA A 384 -12.53 -25.05 6.52
C ALA A 384 -13.73 -24.63 5.65
N SER A 385 -13.52 -23.84 4.59
CA SER A 385 -14.54 -23.61 3.57
C SER A 385 -14.71 -24.84 2.65
N PRO A 386 -15.87 -24.99 1.98
CA PRO A 386 -16.06 -26.06 0.99
C PRO A 386 -14.99 -26.03 -0.10
N ILE A 387 -14.64 -24.84 -0.61
CA ILE A 387 -13.62 -24.66 -1.65
C ILE A 387 -12.24 -25.10 -1.14
N ALA A 388 -11.86 -24.74 0.11
CA ALA A 388 -10.62 -25.23 0.71
C ALA A 388 -10.57 -26.77 0.75
N TYR A 389 -11.70 -27.42 1.03
CA TYR A 389 -11.80 -28.87 1.04
C TYR A 389 -11.70 -29.50 -0.37
N GLU A 390 -12.21 -28.82 -1.40
CA GLU A 390 -12.00 -29.23 -2.80
C GLU A 390 -10.50 -29.20 -3.16
N TYR A 391 -9.77 -28.14 -2.80
CA TYR A 391 -8.32 -28.03 -3.00
C TYR A 391 -7.55 -29.16 -2.32
N MET A 392 -7.80 -29.36 -1.02
CA MET A 392 -7.16 -30.43 -0.26
C MET A 392 -7.42 -31.81 -0.87
N ARG A 393 -8.68 -32.10 -1.27
CA ARG A 393 -9.02 -33.39 -1.89
C ARG A 393 -8.41 -33.59 -3.27
N ALA A 394 -8.38 -32.55 -4.11
CA ALA A 394 -7.78 -32.63 -5.43
C ALA A 394 -6.27 -32.91 -5.34
N CYS A 395 -5.57 -32.25 -4.40
CA CYS A 395 -4.14 -32.44 -4.19
C CYS A 395 -3.81 -33.79 -3.52
N ALA A 396 -4.65 -34.24 -2.58
CA ALA A 396 -4.52 -35.57 -2.00
C ALA A 396 -4.70 -36.66 -3.06
N MET A 397 -5.70 -36.51 -3.95
CA MET A 397 -5.90 -37.40 -5.09
C MET A 397 -4.69 -37.42 -6.02
N ALA A 398 -4.17 -36.25 -6.37
CA ALA A 398 -2.99 -36.12 -7.23
C ALA A 398 -1.75 -36.79 -6.61
N THR A 399 -1.50 -36.53 -5.33
CA THR A 399 -0.37 -37.13 -4.58
C THR A 399 -0.47 -38.65 -4.54
N GLU A 400 -1.64 -39.17 -4.15
CA GLU A 400 -1.86 -40.62 -4.00
C GLU A 400 -1.75 -41.37 -5.34
N ALA A 401 -2.25 -40.77 -6.42
CA ALA A 401 -2.15 -41.35 -7.75
C ALA A 401 -0.72 -41.31 -8.30
N SER A 402 0.04 -40.26 -8.03
CA SER A 402 1.38 -40.06 -8.61
C SER A 402 2.52 -40.81 -7.90
N LYS A 403 2.33 -41.30 -6.67
CA LYS A 403 3.43 -41.90 -5.85
C LYS A 403 4.10 -43.16 -6.44
N HIS A 404 3.44 -43.85 -7.36
CA HIS A 404 3.96 -45.09 -7.99
C HIS A 404 3.94 -45.01 -9.51
N GLU A 405 3.77 -43.82 -10.07
CA GLU A 405 3.82 -43.65 -11.51
C GLU A 405 5.23 -43.87 -12.05
N GLU A 406 5.30 -44.47 -13.23
CA GLU A 406 6.56 -44.72 -13.91
C GLU A 406 7.22 -43.39 -14.28
N GLN A 407 8.49 -43.25 -13.93
CA GLN A 407 9.29 -42.10 -14.31
C GLN A 407 10.17 -42.41 -15.51
N HIS A 408 10.34 -41.43 -16.39
CA HIS A 408 11.17 -41.50 -17.58
C HIS A 408 12.19 -40.36 -17.61
N ALA A 409 13.18 -40.46 -18.50
CA ALA A 409 14.18 -39.42 -18.66
C ALA A 409 13.54 -38.04 -18.93
N VAL A 410 13.96 -37.03 -18.16
CA VAL A 410 13.42 -35.67 -18.24
C VAL A 410 14.27 -34.79 -19.16
N ARG A 411 13.57 -33.99 -19.98
CA ARG A 411 14.17 -32.90 -20.75
C ARG A 411 13.41 -31.62 -20.44
N VAL A 412 14.13 -30.51 -20.31
CA VAL A 412 13.54 -29.21 -19.96
C VAL A 412 14.08 -28.13 -20.87
N GLY A 413 13.18 -27.29 -21.36
CA GLY A 413 13.51 -26.08 -22.09
C GLY A 413 12.80 -24.88 -21.48
N PHE A 414 13.35 -23.69 -21.72
CA PHE A 414 12.91 -22.46 -21.08
C PHE A 414 12.93 -21.31 -22.08
N SER A 415 11.96 -20.41 -21.96
CA SER A 415 11.93 -19.15 -22.69
C SER A 415 11.40 -18.04 -21.81
N HIS A 416 11.85 -16.82 -22.11
CA HIS A 416 11.43 -15.58 -21.48
C HIS A 416 11.17 -14.55 -22.56
N GLN A 417 9.96 -13.99 -22.58
CA GLN A 417 9.50 -13.02 -23.56
C GLN A 417 9.06 -11.73 -22.85
N LEU A 418 9.68 -10.59 -23.19
CA LEU A 418 9.26 -9.26 -22.79
C LEU A 418 8.12 -8.73 -23.68
N LEU A 419 7.05 -8.26 -23.07
CA LEU A 419 5.87 -7.80 -23.79
C LEU A 419 5.95 -6.30 -24.11
N PRO A 420 5.30 -5.85 -25.21
CA PRO A 420 5.19 -4.43 -25.52
C PRO A 420 4.12 -3.70 -24.68
N PHE A 421 3.50 -4.38 -23.71
CA PHE A 421 2.43 -3.85 -22.88
C PHE A 421 2.96 -3.25 -21.59
N SER A 422 2.28 -2.23 -21.10
CA SER A 422 2.62 -1.49 -19.88
C SER A 422 2.04 -2.12 -18.60
N ARG A 423 2.54 -1.67 -17.44
CA ARG A 423 1.96 -1.99 -16.13
C ARG A 423 0.50 -1.56 -16.04
N GLU A 424 0.15 -0.42 -16.63
CA GLU A 424 -1.23 0.04 -16.76
C GLU A 424 -2.08 -0.91 -17.59
N GLU A 425 -1.52 -1.64 -18.55
CA GLU A 425 -2.22 -2.63 -19.38
C GLU A 425 -2.35 -4.01 -18.73
N GLY A 426 -1.80 -4.19 -17.51
CA GLY A 426 -1.93 -5.42 -16.72
C GLY A 426 -0.70 -6.32 -16.75
N PHE A 427 0.42 -5.86 -17.30
CA PHE A 427 1.63 -6.66 -17.46
C PHE A 427 2.81 -6.10 -16.66
N GLY A 428 3.42 -6.96 -15.86
CA GLY A 428 4.62 -6.68 -15.09
C GLY A 428 5.88 -6.68 -15.95
N ASP A 429 7.02 -6.46 -15.30
CA ASP A 429 8.28 -6.24 -16.00
C ASP A 429 8.92 -7.54 -16.54
N LEU A 430 8.51 -8.71 -16.06
CA LEU A 430 9.00 -10.01 -16.52
C LEU A 430 8.25 -10.54 -17.75
N GLY A 431 7.12 -9.96 -18.17
CA GLY A 431 6.39 -10.43 -19.36
C GLY A 431 5.89 -11.88 -19.23
N ILE A 432 6.25 -12.77 -20.17
CA ILE A 432 5.86 -14.18 -20.19
C ILE A 432 7.09 -15.07 -20.02
N GLN A 433 7.03 -16.02 -19.10
CA GLN A 433 8.02 -17.08 -18.95
C GLN A 433 7.36 -18.44 -19.26
N ALA A 434 8.04 -19.28 -20.02
CA ALA A 434 7.56 -20.62 -20.36
C ALA A 434 8.62 -21.67 -20.03
N MET A 435 8.24 -22.66 -19.22
CA MET A 435 9.03 -23.87 -18.99
C MET A 435 8.30 -25.04 -19.66
N VAL A 436 8.98 -25.70 -20.59
CA VAL A 436 8.47 -26.90 -21.26
C VAL A 436 9.23 -28.11 -20.79
N VAL A 437 8.49 -29.10 -20.30
CA VAL A 437 9.00 -30.38 -19.79
C VAL A 437 8.60 -31.48 -20.75
N ARG A 438 9.58 -32.24 -21.26
CA ARG A 438 9.34 -33.39 -22.13
C ARG A 438 9.70 -34.69 -21.43
N VAL A 439 8.71 -35.56 -21.22
CA VAL A 439 8.85 -36.83 -20.50
C VAL A 439 7.98 -37.90 -21.16
N GLY A 440 8.54 -39.09 -21.42
CA GLY A 440 7.78 -40.23 -21.95
C GLY A 440 7.03 -39.94 -23.26
N GLY A 441 7.53 -39.00 -24.06
CA GLY A 441 6.91 -38.54 -25.31
C GLY A 441 5.91 -37.39 -25.17
N GLN A 442 5.51 -37.02 -23.94
CA GLN A 442 4.58 -35.91 -23.66
C GLN A 442 5.35 -34.59 -23.50
N TYR A 443 4.85 -33.51 -24.07
CA TYR A 443 5.24 -32.13 -23.81
C TYR A 443 4.24 -31.48 -22.84
N THR A 444 4.74 -30.94 -21.73
CA THR A 444 3.95 -30.17 -20.75
C THR A 444 4.49 -28.75 -20.66
N ALA A 445 3.66 -27.74 -20.88
CA ALA A 445 4.04 -26.34 -20.78
C ALA A 445 3.49 -25.69 -19.50
N TYR A 446 4.38 -25.11 -18.70
CA TYR A 446 4.06 -24.24 -17.58
C TYR A 446 4.32 -22.80 -18.01
N VAL A 447 3.27 -22.01 -18.17
CA VAL A 447 3.36 -20.63 -18.68
C VAL A 447 3.01 -19.66 -17.57
N LEU A 448 3.92 -18.75 -17.24
CA LEU A 448 3.80 -17.78 -16.17
C LEU A 448 3.78 -16.37 -16.74
N PHE A 449 2.68 -15.66 -16.52
CA PHE A 449 2.53 -14.26 -16.86
C PHE A 449 2.88 -13.40 -15.67
N ASP A 450 3.74 -12.41 -15.86
CA ASP A 450 3.98 -11.41 -14.85
C ASP A 450 2.84 -10.40 -14.83
N GLY A 451 2.02 -10.47 -13.78
CA GLY A 451 0.78 -9.72 -13.64
C GLY A 451 0.01 -10.18 -12.42
N ASN A 452 -1.08 -9.50 -12.09
CA ASN A 452 -1.95 -9.86 -10.97
C ASN A 452 -3.26 -10.45 -11.50
N ASN A 453 -3.38 -11.77 -11.41
CA ASN A 453 -4.53 -12.54 -11.86
C ASN A 453 -4.82 -12.39 -13.38
N MET A 454 -5.84 -13.10 -13.87
CA MET A 454 -6.19 -13.12 -15.29
C MET A 454 -7.70 -12.96 -15.49
N GLN A 455 -8.10 -12.15 -16.46
CA GLN A 455 -9.50 -11.92 -16.79
C GLN A 455 -10.17 -13.23 -17.22
N SER A 456 -11.35 -13.51 -16.67
CA SER A 456 -12.13 -14.72 -17.01
C SER A 456 -12.32 -14.89 -18.51
N GLY A 457 -12.06 -16.10 -19.02
CA GLY A 457 -12.08 -16.45 -20.44
C GLY A 457 -10.72 -16.36 -21.13
N VAL A 458 -9.77 -15.57 -20.60
CA VAL A 458 -8.47 -15.35 -21.24
C VAL A 458 -7.54 -16.55 -21.04
N ARG A 459 -7.55 -17.17 -19.86
CA ARG A 459 -6.76 -18.37 -19.58
C ARG A 459 -7.18 -19.53 -20.49
N GLU A 460 -8.48 -19.73 -20.66
CA GLU A 460 -9.04 -20.76 -21.54
C GLU A 460 -8.61 -20.52 -22.99
N ALA A 461 -8.77 -19.30 -23.50
CA ALA A 461 -8.38 -18.95 -24.87
C ALA A 461 -6.88 -19.19 -25.13
N ILE A 462 -6.00 -18.81 -24.19
CA ILE A 462 -4.56 -19.03 -24.32
C ILE A 462 -4.24 -20.53 -24.24
N ARG A 463 -4.80 -21.25 -23.24
CA ARG A 463 -4.50 -22.67 -23.05
C ARG A 463 -4.97 -23.50 -24.24
N ASP A 464 -6.19 -23.26 -24.74
CA ASP A 464 -6.75 -24.02 -25.85
C ASP A 464 -5.89 -23.87 -27.11
N HIS A 465 -5.37 -22.66 -27.36
CA HIS A 465 -4.42 -22.41 -28.45
C HIS A 465 -3.08 -23.13 -28.24
N LEU A 466 -2.52 -23.09 -27.03
CA LEU A 466 -1.23 -23.73 -26.75
C LEU A 466 -1.28 -25.26 -26.83
N LEU A 467 -2.43 -25.87 -26.54
CA LEU A 467 -2.64 -27.32 -26.68
C LEU A 467 -2.58 -27.82 -28.13
N GLU A 468 -2.55 -26.93 -29.13
CA GLU A 468 -2.23 -27.30 -30.52
C GLU A 468 -0.74 -27.65 -30.71
N PHE A 469 0.12 -27.27 -29.76
CA PHE A 469 1.58 -27.45 -29.84
C PHE A 469 2.16 -28.37 -28.75
N VAL A 470 1.49 -28.48 -27.60
CA VAL A 470 1.90 -29.32 -26.47
C VAL A 470 0.74 -30.20 -26.00
N ASP A 471 1.05 -31.32 -25.35
CA ASP A 471 0.04 -32.29 -24.92
C ASP A 471 -0.69 -31.85 -23.64
N GLU A 472 -0.02 -31.11 -22.76
CA GLU A 472 -0.61 -30.50 -21.56
C GLU A 472 -0.06 -29.10 -21.33
N CYS A 473 -0.88 -28.25 -20.72
CA CYS A 473 -0.50 -26.87 -20.42
C CYS A 473 -1.26 -26.32 -19.22
N GLU A 474 -0.62 -25.45 -18.44
CA GLU A 474 -1.28 -24.58 -17.47
C GLU A 474 -0.75 -23.16 -17.54
N ILE A 475 -1.66 -22.20 -17.38
CA ILE A 475 -1.37 -20.77 -17.39
C ILE A 475 -1.45 -20.26 -15.96
N MET A 476 -0.44 -19.52 -15.52
CA MET A 476 -0.33 -19.00 -14.17
C MET A 476 -0.03 -17.50 -14.23
N THR A 477 -0.29 -16.79 -13.15
CA THR A 477 0.24 -15.43 -12.94
C THR A 477 1.17 -15.38 -11.74
N THR A 478 2.04 -14.37 -11.70
CA THR A 478 2.99 -14.14 -10.60
C THR A 478 2.36 -13.45 -9.38
N ASP A 479 1.12 -12.96 -9.53
CA ASP A 479 0.46 -12.04 -8.62
C ASP A 479 1.23 -10.70 -8.40
N SER A 480 1.92 -10.21 -9.42
CA SER A 480 2.75 -9.01 -9.28
C SER A 480 1.92 -7.74 -9.08
N HIS A 481 2.03 -7.13 -7.90
CA HIS A 481 1.28 -5.92 -7.52
C HIS A 481 1.77 -4.63 -8.18
N VAL A 482 2.86 -4.66 -8.95
CA VAL A 482 3.32 -3.49 -9.71
C VAL A 482 2.33 -3.05 -10.79
N VAL A 483 1.47 -3.96 -11.26
CA VAL A 483 0.43 -3.65 -12.26
C VAL A 483 -0.81 -2.98 -11.64
N ASN A 484 -0.93 -3.02 -10.30
CA ASN A 484 -2.01 -2.41 -9.54
C ASN A 484 -1.71 -0.90 -9.30
N THR A 485 -1.67 -0.11 -10.38
CA THR A 485 -1.23 1.29 -10.35
C THR A 485 -2.31 2.27 -9.87
N VAL A 486 -3.53 2.15 -10.38
CA VAL A 486 -4.65 3.09 -10.10
C VAL A 486 -5.83 2.42 -9.40
N SER A 487 -6.15 1.18 -9.80
CA SER A 487 -7.12 0.29 -9.16
C SER A 487 -6.38 -0.93 -8.60
N GLY A 488 -6.90 -1.52 -7.52
CA GLY A 488 -6.44 -2.83 -7.03
C GLY A 488 -6.84 -4.00 -7.93
N LYS A 489 -7.31 -3.71 -9.15
CA LYS A 489 -7.80 -4.67 -10.14
C LYS A 489 -7.22 -4.29 -11.48
N ASN A 490 -6.28 -5.08 -11.99
CA ASN A 490 -5.73 -4.91 -13.33
C ASN A 490 -5.25 -6.25 -13.93
N PRO A 491 -6.14 -7.25 -14.06
CA PRO A 491 -5.69 -8.57 -14.48
C PRO A 491 -5.26 -8.62 -15.94
N VAL A 492 -4.37 -9.57 -16.23
CA VAL A 492 -3.96 -9.88 -17.60
C VAL A 492 -5.21 -10.18 -18.42
N GLY A 493 -5.37 -9.51 -19.57
CA GLY A 493 -6.56 -9.67 -20.40
C GLY A 493 -7.67 -8.64 -20.16
N PHE A 494 -7.55 -7.77 -19.16
CA PHE A 494 -8.59 -6.77 -18.85
C PHE A 494 -8.62 -5.60 -19.84
N ARG A 495 -7.44 -5.08 -20.21
CA ARG A 495 -7.29 -3.97 -21.16
C ARG A 495 -6.80 -4.42 -22.52
N VAL A 496 -5.96 -5.47 -22.53
CA VAL A 496 -5.42 -6.08 -23.76
C VAL A 496 -6.22 -7.35 -24.04
N PRO A 497 -6.89 -7.48 -25.18
CA PRO A 497 -7.69 -8.66 -25.51
C PRO A 497 -6.80 -9.89 -25.77
N ALA A 498 -7.34 -11.09 -25.51
CA ALA A 498 -6.58 -12.34 -25.55
C ALA A 498 -5.89 -12.60 -26.90
N GLU A 499 -6.50 -12.19 -28.01
CA GLU A 499 -6.00 -12.39 -29.37
C GLU A 499 -4.66 -11.66 -29.61
N LEU A 500 -4.39 -10.58 -28.87
CA LEU A 500 -3.12 -9.87 -28.93
C LEU A 500 -2.06 -10.48 -28.01
N ILE A 501 -2.47 -11.28 -27.03
CA ILE A 501 -1.58 -11.92 -26.04
C ILE A 501 -1.10 -13.27 -26.56
N ILE A 502 -1.99 -14.04 -27.18
CA ILE A 502 -1.76 -15.41 -27.66
C ILE A 502 -0.47 -15.58 -28.47
N PRO A 503 -0.14 -14.71 -29.46
CA PRO A 503 1.08 -14.87 -30.26
C PRO A 503 2.36 -14.88 -29.41
N PHE A 504 2.42 -14.06 -28.35
CA PHE A 504 3.59 -14.02 -27.46
C PHE A 504 3.69 -15.25 -26.56
N ALA A 505 2.54 -15.78 -26.11
CA ALA A 505 2.50 -17.02 -25.36
C ALA A 505 2.92 -18.22 -26.22
N GLU A 506 2.46 -18.27 -27.48
CA GLU A 506 2.87 -19.28 -28.46
C GLU A 506 4.38 -19.22 -28.71
N GLU A 507 4.91 -18.02 -28.98
CA GLU A 507 6.34 -17.83 -29.21
C GLU A 507 7.18 -18.29 -28.01
N ALA A 508 6.76 -17.92 -26.78
CA ALA A 508 7.44 -18.36 -25.56
C ALA A 508 7.45 -19.91 -25.44
N VAL A 509 6.32 -20.57 -25.69
CA VAL A 509 6.23 -22.04 -25.62
C VAL A 509 7.05 -22.71 -26.71
N ARG A 510 6.99 -22.23 -27.96
CA ARG A 510 7.79 -22.78 -29.07
C ARG A 510 9.28 -22.64 -28.81
N ASN A 511 9.72 -21.47 -28.38
CA ASN A 511 11.13 -21.24 -28.02
C ASN A 511 11.57 -22.15 -26.88
N ALA A 512 10.73 -22.38 -25.87
CA ALA A 512 11.01 -23.33 -24.80
C ALA A 512 11.04 -24.79 -25.30
N MET A 513 10.20 -25.17 -26.26
CA MET A 513 10.27 -26.50 -26.90
C MET A 513 11.57 -26.70 -27.67
N GLU A 514 12.04 -25.68 -28.40
CA GLU A 514 13.31 -25.72 -29.14
C GLU A 514 14.52 -25.74 -28.19
N ASP A 515 14.41 -25.10 -27.03
CA ASP A 515 15.45 -25.08 -25.99
C ASP A 515 15.56 -26.39 -25.18
N CYS A 516 14.67 -27.37 -25.40
CA CYS A 516 14.61 -28.61 -24.62
C CYS A 516 15.89 -29.48 -24.68
N SER A 517 16.59 -29.56 -23.55
CA SER A 517 17.79 -30.39 -23.35
C SER A 517 17.58 -31.42 -22.24
N PRO A 518 18.32 -32.54 -22.22
CA PRO A 518 18.36 -33.43 -21.07
C PRO A 518 18.68 -32.65 -19.80
N ALA A 519 17.98 -32.96 -18.70
CA ALA A 519 18.11 -32.22 -17.46
C ALA A 519 18.22 -33.15 -16.25
N GLY A 520 18.99 -32.72 -15.26
CA GLY A 520 18.89 -33.21 -13.89
C GLY A 520 18.02 -32.25 -13.06
N VAL A 521 17.17 -32.80 -12.20
CA VAL A 521 16.31 -32.06 -11.26
C VAL A 521 16.72 -32.34 -9.83
N ALA A 522 16.83 -31.28 -9.03
CA ALA A 522 16.88 -31.36 -7.59
C ALA A 522 15.72 -30.57 -6.99
N GLY A 523 14.98 -31.17 -6.06
CA GLY A 523 13.96 -30.46 -5.27
C GLY A 523 14.49 -30.02 -3.92
N SER A 524 13.97 -28.92 -3.40
CA SER A 524 14.25 -28.46 -2.04
C SER A 524 13.09 -27.68 -1.46
N THR A 525 12.96 -27.71 -0.13
CA THR A 525 12.06 -26.83 0.62
C THR A 525 12.87 -26.06 1.65
N ALA A 526 13.08 -24.78 1.40
CA ALA A 526 13.71 -23.87 2.35
C ALA A 526 12.69 -23.41 3.38
N TRP A 527 13.09 -23.32 4.65
CA TRP A 527 12.33 -22.56 5.65
C TRP A 527 12.91 -21.16 5.69
N CYS A 528 12.15 -20.18 5.21
CA CYS A 528 12.53 -18.78 5.27
C CYS A 528 12.18 -18.24 6.66
N GLU A 529 13.20 -17.92 7.44
CA GLU A 529 13.09 -17.47 8.83
C GLU A 529 13.04 -15.94 8.92
N ASP A 530 12.38 -15.42 9.95
CA ASP A 530 12.32 -14.00 10.28
C ASP A 530 11.90 -13.10 9.11
N ILE A 531 10.97 -13.58 8.27
CA ILE A 531 10.35 -12.80 7.21
C ILE A 531 9.27 -11.92 7.83
N VAL A 532 9.39 -10.60 7.68
CA VAL A 532 8.40 -9.69 8.26
C VAL A 532 7.26 -9.47 7.26
N VAL A 533 6.07 -9.89 7.65
CA VAL A 533 4.82 -9.68 6.89
C VAL A 533 3.87 -8.79 7.68
N PHE A 534 2.73 -8.44 7.10
CA PHE A 534 1.69 -7.70 7.82
C PHE A 534 1.21 -8.43 9.07
N GLY A 535 1.07 -9.75 9.03
CA GLY A 535 0.68 -10.60 10.14
C GLY A 535 -0.82 -10.91 10.14
N SER A 536 -1.20 -12.04 10.74
CA SER A 536 -2.57 -12.54 10.70
C SER A 536 -3.57 -11.53 11.27
N HIS A 537 -4.62 -11.24 10.49
CA HIS A 537 -5.68 -10.29 10.79
C HIS A 537 -5.26 -8.83 10.98
N ARG A 538 -3.98 -8.47 10.81
CA ARG A 538 -3.49 -7.11 11.09
C ARG A 538 -4.10 -6.09 10.16
N VAL A 539 -4.29 -6.43 8.89
CA VAL A 539 -4.97 -5.57 7.90
C VAL A 539 -6.41 -5.30 8.32
N SER A 540 -7.14 -6.35 8.70
CA SER A 540 -8.53 -6.23 9.14
C SER A 540 -8.67 -5.39 10.42
N GLN A 541 -7.76 -5.57 11.39
CA GLN A 541 -7.73 -4.79 12.62
C GLN A 541 -7.37 -3.33 12.35
N LEU A 542 -6.44 -3.05 11.42
CA LEU A 542 -6.04 -1.70 11.05
C LEU A 542 -7.23 -0.98 10.41
N ALA A 543 -7.88 -1.62 9.43
CA ALA A 543 -9.07 -1.09 8.77
C ALA A 543 -10.21 -0.83 9.76
N SER A 544 -10.50 -1.78 10.65
CA SER A 544 -11.52 -1.61 11.70
C SER A 544 -11.19 -0.47 12.67
N THR A 545 -9.92 -0.35 13.07
CA THR A 545 -9.47 0.71 13.98
C THR A 545 -9.61 2.09 13.31
N VAL A 546 -9.20 2.22 12.06
CA VAL A 546 -9.33 3.46 11.27
C VAL A 546 -10.79 3.82 11.04
N ASN A 547 -11.64 2.86 10.65
CA ASN A 547 -13.07 3.11 10.48
C ASN A 547 -13.74 3.54 11.79
N GLY A 548 -13.42 2.88 12.90
CA GLY A 548 -13.87 3.28 14.23
C GLY A 548 -13.43 4.70 14.59
N MET A 549 -12.19 5.07 14.30
CA MET A 549 -11.68 6.43 14.51
C MET A 549 -12.43 7.48 13.70
N LEU A 550 -12.66 7.24 12.41
CA LEU A 550 -13.34 8.17 11.50
C LEU A 550 -14.76 8.51 11.97
N LEU A 551 -15.48 7.56 12.57
CA LEU A 551 -16.82 7.78 13.11
C LEU A 551 -16.86 8.79 14.26
N PHE A 552 -15.83 8.86 15.10
CA PHE A 552 -15.79 9.73 16.27
C PHE A 552 -14.98 11.01 16.08
N LEU A 553 -14.09 11.08 15.08
CA LEU A 553 -13.24 12.25 14.84
C LEU A 553 -14.03 13.56 14.69
N LEU A 554 -15.05 13.58 13.82
CA LEU A 554 -15.84 14.80 13.57
C LEU A 554 -16.70 15.21 14.80
N PRO A 555 -17.48 14.31 15.43
CA PRO A 555 -18.22 14.67 16.66
C PRO A 555 -17.31 15.17 17.79
N VAL A 556 -16.14 14.56 17.97
CA VAL A 556 -15.16 15.00 18.99
C VAL A 556 -14.59 16.37 18.64
N ALA A 557 -14.20 16.61 17.38
CA ALA A 557 -13.71 17.91 16.94
C ALA A 557 -14.76 19.01 17.17
N LEU A 558 -16.01 18.76 16.79
CA LEU A 558 -17.14 19.69 17.00
C LEU A 558 -17.41 19.91 18.49
N GLY A 559 -17.38 18.86 19.31
CA GLY A 559 -17.56 18.97 20.75
C GLY A 559 -16.45 19.80 21.42
N ILE A 560 -15.19 19.59 21.04
CA ILE A 560 -14.05 20.38 21.52
C ILE A 560 -14.18 21.84 21.09
N LEU A 561 -14.55 22.10 19.82
CA LEU A 561 -14.70 23.45 19.30
C LEU A 561 -15.88 24.19 19.97
N LEU A 562 -17.01 23.51 20.17
CA LEU A 562 -18.16 24.07 20.88
C LEU A 562 -17.82 24.39 22.34
N PHE A 563 -17.13 23.47 23.02
CA PHE A 563 -16.69 23.69 24.40
C PHE A 563 -15.71 24.86 24.50
N ALA A 564 -14.72 24.94 23.59
CA ALA A 564 -13.79 26.05 23.50
C ALA A 564 -14.54 27.38 23.29
N PHE A 565 -15.52 27.42 22.38
CA PHE A 565 -16.31 28.61 22.11
C PHE A 565 -17.14 29.04 23.33
N ILE A 566 -17.85 28.12 24.00
CA ILE A 566 -18.61 28.44 25.22
C ILE A 566 -17.66 28.98 26.30
N LEU A 567 -16.50 28.34 26.49
CA LEU A 567 -15.50 28.77 27.45
C LEU A 567 -14.96 30.17 27.12
N SER A 568 -14.82 30.52 25.85
CA SER A 568 -14.45 31.88 25.41
C SER A 568 -15.44 32.93 25.88
N PHE A 569 -16.75 32.69 25.75
CA PHE A 569 -17.77 33.64 26.22
C PHE A 569 -17.77 33.75 27.75
N VAL A 570 -17.73 32.62 28.45
CA VAL A 570 -17.69 32.60 29.93
C VAL A 570 -16.46 33.35 30.44
N ALA A 571 -15.30 33.11 29.84
CA ALA A 571 -14.06 33.79 30.21
C ALA A 571 -14.11 35.29 29.91
N TYR A 572 -14.78 35.70 28.83
CA TYR A 572 -14.92 37.11 28.47
C TYR A 572 -15.73 37.86 29.53
N PHE A 573 -16.92 37.36 29.88
CA PHE A 573 -17.76 37.95 30.94
C PHE A 573 -17.14 37.92 32.35
N ALA A 574 -16.10 37.11 32.56
CA ALA A 574 -15.39 37.04 33.83
C ALA A 574 -14.20 38.01 33.92
N ILE A 575 -13.66 38.45 32.78
CA ILE A 575 -12.43 39.28 32.69
C ILE A 575 -12.75 40.72 32.31
N VAL A 576 -13.77 40.93 31.47
CA VAL A 576 -14.28 42.22 30.98
C VAL A 576 -15.62 42.47 31.65
#